data_AF-A0A382VRF4-F1
#
_entry.id   AF-A0A382VRF4-F1
#
_cell.length_a   1.000
_cell.length_b   1.000
_cell.length_c   1.000
_cell.angle_alpha   90.00
_cell.angle_beta   90.00
_cell.angle_gamma   90.00
#
_symmetry.space_group_name_H-M   'P 1'
#
loop_
_entity.id
_entity.type
_entity.pdbx_description
1 polymer ?
#
loop_
_entity_poly.entity_id
_entity_poly.type
_entity_poly.pdbx_seq_one_letter_code
_entity_poly.pdbx_strand_id
1 'polypeptide(L)' 'MAEYKLLNGYNEAGEIYQNVLKKSEEISIPFDPYNRHYQEYLAWVAEGNTPDPADE' A
#
# COMPACT_ATOMS: atom_id res chain seq x y z
N MET A 1 14.34 -4.06 -5.76
CA MET A 1 13.50 -3.89 -4.57
C MET A 1 12.10 -3.54 -5.05
N ALA A 2 11.05 -4.01 -4.39
CA ALA A 2 9.68 -3.66 -4.81
C ALA A 2 9.44 -2.15 -4.65
N GLU A 3 8.69 -1.54 -5.58
CA GLU A 3 8.28 -0.12 -5.53
C GLU A 3 7.33 0.16 -4.35
N TYR A 4 6.56 -0.87 -3.98
CA TYR A 4 5.53 -0.81 -2.97
C TYR A 4 5.83 -1.77 -1.81
N LYS A 5 5.29 -1.46 -0.63
CA LYS A 5 5.34 -2.30 0.57
C LYS A 5 3.98 -2.31 1.27
N LEU A 6 3.51 -3.46 1.72
CA LEU A 6 2.30 -3.53 2.55
C LEU A 6 2.53 -2.86 3.91
N LEU A 7 1.54 -2.17 4.44
CA LEU A 7 1.59 -1.54 5.75
C LEU A 7 0.37 -1.91 6.58
N ASN A 8 0.61 -2.23 7.85
CA ASN A 8 -0.42 -2.31 8.87
C ASN A 8 -0.46 -0.97 9.61
N GLY A 9 -1.57 -0.23 9.48
CA GLY A 9 -1.85 0.98 10.25
C GLY A 9 -2.80 0.71 11.40
N TYR A 10 -2.88 1.65 12.35
CA TYR A 10 -3.81 1.61 13.48
C TYR A 10 -4.60 2.91 13.52
N ASN A 11 -5.92 2.82 13.57
CA ASN A 11 -6.77 4.01 13.72
C ASN A 11 -6.87 4.44 15.19
N GLU A 12 -7.56 5.53 15.47
CA GLU A 12 -7.73 6.06 16.84
C GLU A 12 -8.49 5.10 17.77
N ALA A 13 -9.25 4.16 17.21
CA ALA A 13 -9.94 3.10 17.96
C ALA A 13 -9.05 1.87 18.22
N GLY A 14 -7.81 1.86 17.72
CA GLY A 14 -6.88 0.73 17.82
C GLY A 14 -7.17 -0.40 16.84
N GLU A 15 -8.04 -0.18 15.85
CA GLU A 15 -8.33 -1.18 14.82
C GLU A 15 -7.21 -1.18 13.77
N ILE A 16 -6.83 -2.38 13.34
CA ILE A 16 -5.84 -2.57 12.29
C ILE A 16 -6.50 -2.32 10.94
N TYR A 17 -5.85 -1.51 10.11
CA TYR A 17 -6.23 -1.32 8.71
C TYR A 17 -5.01 -1.49 7.80
N GLN A 18 -5.24 -1.96 6.58
CA GLN A 18 -4.18 -2.23 5.63
C GLN A 18 -4.04 -1.10 4.61
N ASN A 19 -2.79 -0.72 4.35
CA ASN A 19 -2.41 0.26 3.33
C ASN A 19 -1.24 -0.29 2.51
N VAL A 20 -0.84 0.46 1.49
CA VAL A 20 0.42 0.27 0.78
C VAL A 20 1.27 1.53 0.86
N LEU A 21 2.56 1.37 1.18
CA LEU A 21 3.57 2.41 1.08
C LEU A 21 4.09 2.47 -0.35
N LYS A 22 4.04 3.63 -0.99
CA LYS A 22 4.85 3.91 -2.18
C LYS A 22 6.20 4.44 -1.75
N LYS A 23 7.27 3.68 -1.98
CA LYS A 23 8.58 3.98 -1.41
C LYS A 23 9.27 5.20 -2.02
N SER A 24 9.03 5.47 -3.30
CA SER A 24 9.61 6.62 -3.99
C SER A 24 9.12 7.96 -3.45
N GLU A 25 7.88 7.99 -2.93
CA GLU A 25 7.23 9.22 -2.44
C GLU A 25 7.03 9.21 -0.91
N GLU A 26 7.38 8.11 -0.24
CA GLU A 26 7.19 7.90 1.21
C GLU A 26 5.73 8.16 1.66
N ILE A 27 4.75 7.88 0.79
CA ILE A 27 3.32 8.08 1.06
C ILE A 27 2.62 6.76 1.40
N SER A 28 1.79 6.79 2.44
CA SER A 28 0.85 5.71 2.76
C SER A 28 -0.42 5.87 1.93
N ILE A 29 -0.79 4.82 1.20
CA ILE A 29 -1.92 4.79 0.28
C ILE A 29 -2.97 3.83 0.85
N PRO A 30 -4.16 4.32 1.21
CA PRO A 30 -5.25 3.46 1.66
C PRO A 30 -5.76 2.58 0.51
N PHE A 31 -6.29 1.40 0.85
CA PHE A 31 -6.97 0.51 -0.11
C PHE A 31 -8.37 1.03 -0.47
N ASP A 32 -8.41 2.20 -1.07
CA ASP A 32 -9.62 2.85 -1.56
C ASP A 32 -9.66 2.75 -3.09
N PRO A 33 -10.68 2.10 -3.70
CA PRO A 33 -10.80 1.98 -5.15
C PRO A 33 -10.93 3.34 -5.87
N TYR A 34 -11.26 4.43 -5.18
CA TYR A 34 -11.30 5.76 -5.78
C TYR A 34 -9.98 6.55 -5.60
N ASN A 35 -8.99 5.99 -4.89
CA ASN A 35 -7.68 6.62 -4.75
C ASN A 35 -6.81 6.35 -5.98
N ARG A 36 -6.38 7.43 -6.65
CA ARG A 36 -5.53 7.35 -7.85
C ARG A 36 -4.25 6.55 -7.63
N HIS A 37 -3.61 6.69 -6.46
CA HIS A 37 -2.35 6.03 -6.17
C HIS A 37 -2.55 4.54 -5.88
N TYR A 38 -3.73 4.16 -5.37
CA TYR A 38 -4.09 2.76 -5.22
C TYR A 38 -4.35 2.11 -6.59
N GLN A 39 -4.98 2.84 -7.51
CA GLN A 39 -5.14 2.38 -8.90
C GLN A 39 -3.79 2.23 -9.62
N GLU A 40 -2.83 3.14 -9.38
CA GLU A 40 -1.45 3.00 -9.86
C GLU A 40 -0.77 1.74 -9.29
N TYR A 41 -0.94 1.46 -8.00
CA TYR A 41 -0.48 0.22 -7.36
C TYR A 41 -1.10 -1.02 -8.00
N LEU A 42 -2.42 -1.03 -8.24
CA LEU A 42 -3.11 -2.16 -8.86
C LEU A 42 -2.62 -2.42 -10.30
N ALA A 43 -2.38 -1.36 -11.08
CA ALA A 43 -1.80 -1.50 -12.41
C ALA A 43 -0.41 -2.15 -12.36
N TRP A 44 0.43 -1.69 -11.42
CA TRP A 44 1.76 -2.26 -11.20
C TRP A 44 1.70 -3.74 -10.78
N VAL A 45 0.75 -4.13 -9.92
CA VAL A 45 0.52 -5.55 -9.57
C VAL A 45 0.02 -6.34 -10.78
N ALA A 46 -0.85 -5.78 -11.62
CA ALA A 46 -1.37 -6.43 -12.82
C ALA A 46 -0.28 -6.69 -13.88
N GLU A 47 0.81 -5.93 -13.87
CA GLU A 47 2.01 -6.19 -14.66
C GLU A 47 2.85 -7.38 -14.15
N GLY A 48 2.42 -8.03 -13.05
CA GLY A 48 3.06 -9.22 -12.47
C GLY A 48 4.04 -8.90 -11.33
N ASN A 49 4.06 -7.67 -10.82
CA ASN A 49 4.92 -7.30 -9.71
C ASN A 49 4.32 -7.69 -8.34
N THR A 50 5.16 -7.82 -7.31
CA THR A 50 4.76 -8.18 -5.94
C THR A 50 5.34 -7.17 -4.94
N PRO A 51 4.52 -6.54 -4.06
CA PRO A 51 5.02 -5.62 -3.05
C PRO A 51 5.82 -6.36 -1.98
N ASP A 52 6.68 -5.64 -1.26
CA ASP A 52 7.27 -6.20 -0.05
C ASP A 52 6.21 -6.41 1.05
N PRO A 53 6.35 -7.45 1.89
CA PRO A 53 5.42 -7.70 2.99
C PRO A 53 5.45 -6.56 4.02
N ALA A 54 4.40 -6.48 4.83
CA ALA A 54 4.37 -5.60 5.98
C ALA A 54 5.39 -6.05 7.03
N ASP A 55 5.88 -5.10 7.82
CA ASP A 55 6.64 -5.45 9.02
C ASP A 55 5.73 -6.14 10.04
N GLU A 56 6.30 -7.04 10.83
CA GLU A 56 5.65 -7.74 11.94
C GLU A 56 5.45 -6.84 13.17
#